data_AF-W7MFP7-F1
#
_entry.id   AF-W7MFP7-F1
#
_cell.length_a   1.000
_cell.length_b   1.000
_cell.length_c   1.000
_cell.angle_alpha   90.00
_cell.angle_beta   90.00
_cell.angle_gamma   90.00
#
_symmetry.space_group_name_H-M   'P 1'
#
loop_
_entity.id
_entity.type
_entity.pdbx_description
1 polymer ?
#
loop_
_entity_poly.entity_id
_entity_poly.type
_entity_poly.pdbx_seq_one_letter_code
_entity_poly.pdbx_strand_id
1 'polypeptide(L)'
;MAGQDAEGSEPPSPRTTRRRNPLQRNASTGELDERTPLLTASRSRIRISEQSSTRQQKGSLSRDHSYIGAYHGSRNHSRHPSWSSRLVNALSDRHESSMAESKGTIFPDERMWYDQFTSTDWVHDAIADSYRVKELRSRKDFWGRVRIIFDGAQGWILSALCGFLVALMAYTVDVAESTVFDFKEGYCSKAWYLSRKRCCAEEVCEDWVRWAHVVNSLDSPSGDIWRSFAIYMAFVLTLALIACWMALWTKTVVPSAYQLTTLDENLAVDEPTQTYDDLNTSESSTPQPQPDPKPENPPMVYYSAAGSGVAEVRVILSGFVLHGFLGARTLMIKLVALILSVASGMSLGKEGPYVHMAACVGNILCRLFSKYDRNDGKRREVISAAAAAGVAVAFGAPLGGVLFGLEEVSYFFPAKTLFRTFFCCIVAALSLKFLNPYGTHKIVLFEVRYLVDWEYFELGSFIFVGIIGGALGALFIKASKYWAQSFRRIQLIKKHPLLEVLLVAMVTGLMSYWNALTKLPVAELLLNVASPCEGSSIDWEERTLCPGAIDEIPPILFELFVALLIKGFLTVITFGIKVPAGIYVPSMVVGGLMGRIVGHMVQWAVLRVHD
;
A
#
# COMPACT_ATOMS: atom_id res chain seq x y z
N MET A 1 42.22 -16.75 54.59
CA MET A 1 43.63 -16.55 54.17
C MET A 1 43.59 -16.42 52.66
N ALA A 2 43.72 -15.20 52.11
CA ALA A 2 44.98 -14.61 51.63
C ALA A 2 45.52 -15.39 50.39
N GLY A 3 45.77 -14.81 49.21
CA GLY A 3 46.24 -13.46 48.85
C GLY A 3 47.69 -13.57 48.33
N GLN A 4 48.21 -12.87 47.31
CA GLN A 4 47.73 -11.78 46.45
C GLN A 4 48.61 -11.76 45.14
N ASP A 5 48.55 -10.71 44.30
CA ASP A 5 49.59 -10.29 43.31
C ASP A 5 49.78 -11.16 42.02
N ALA A 6 50.30 -10.72 40.85
CA ALA A 6 50.49 -9.39 40.22
C ALA A 6 50.70 -9.52 38.67
N GLU A 7 51.02 -8.43 37.94
CA GLU A 7 51.00 -8.28 36.47
C GLU A 7 52.30 -8.66 35.70
N GLY A 8 52.24 -8.79 34.35
CA GLY A 8 53.39 -8.41 33.49
C GLY A 8 53.61 -9.07 32.09
N SER A 9 53.82 -8.22 31.07
CA SER A 9 54.65 -8.37 29.84
C SER A 9 54.14 -9.00 28.51
N GLU A 10 54.42 -8.25 27.43
CA GLU A 10 54.46 -8.57 25.98
C GLU A 10 55.92 -9.00 25.56
N PRO A 11 56.33 -9.34 24.29
CA PRO A 11 55.76 -8.96 22.96
C PRO A 11 55.87 -10.01 21.80
N PRO A 12 55.53 -9.64 20.54
CA PRO A 12 55.89 -10.43 19.34
C PRO A 12 56.47 -9.64 18.12
N SER A 13 57.64 -10.04 17.61
CA SER A 13 58.15 -9.85 16.22
C SER A 13 59.57 -10.48 16.08
N PRO A 14 60.29 -10.48 14.93
CA PRO A 14 59.91 -10.27 13.52
C PRO A 14 60.37 -11.44 12.60
N ARG A 15 60.21 -11.32 11.26
CA ARG A 15 61.13 -11.94 10.27
C ARG A 15 61.08 -11.27 8.88
N THR A 16 62.22 -11.15 8.20
CA THR A 16 62.39 -10.41 6.92
C THR A 16 63.54 -10.95 6.04
N THR A 17 63.65 -10.39 4.82
CA THR A 17 64.74 -10.52 3.81
C THR A 17 64.64 -11.75 2.87
N ARG A 18 65.12 -11.72 1.61
CA ARG A 18 66.37 -11.13 1.02
C ARG A 18 66.22 -11.07 -0.53
N ARG A 19 66.22 -9.96 -1.31
CA ARG A 19 66.76 -8.57 -1.30
C ARG A 19 68.16 -8.38 -1.95
N ARG A 20 68.22 -7.97 -3.23
CA ARG A 20 69.34 -7.30 -3.97
C ARG A 20 68.83 -6.87 -5.39
N ASN A 21 69.29 -5.82 -6.11
CA ASN A 21 70.05 -4.57 -5.87
C ASN A 21 70.25 -3.81 -7.24
N PRO A 22 70.87 -2.60 -7.37
CA PRO A 22 70.95 -1.38 -6.52
C PRO A 22 70.84 -0.02 -7.30
N LEU A 23 71.22 1.10 -6.62
CA LEU A 23 71.49 2.50 -7.09
C LEU A 23 70.25 3.46 -7.14
N GLN A 24 70.10 4.52 -6.32
CA GLN A 24 70.89 5.77 -6.08
C GLN A 24 70.83 6.77 -7.27
N ARG A 25 70.53 8.08 -7.13
CA ARG A 25 70.32 9.07 -6.02
C ARG A 25 69.30 10.14 -6.52
N ASN A 26 68.78 11.17 -5.83
CA ASN A 26 68.85 11.83 -4.50
C ASN A 26 67.40 12.29 -4.15
N ALA A 27 66.91 12.75 -2.98
CA ALA A 27 67.37 13.50 -1.79
C ALA A 27 67.13 15.04 -1.80
N SER A 28 65.99 15.49 -1.25
CA SER A 28 65.89 16.65 -0.33
C SER A 28 64.53 16.67 0.43
N THR A 29 64.47 17.41 1.54
CA THR A 29 63.38 17.50 2.52
C THR A 29 62.32 18.56 2.18
N GLY A 30 61.07 18.35 2.62
CA GLY A 30 59.99 19.35 2.64
C GLY A 30 58.79 18.84 3.44
N GLU A 31 58.18 19.70 4.25
CA GLU A 31 57.15 19.35 5.26
C GLU A 31 55.84 20.13 5.05
N LEU A 32 54.75 19.62 5.61
CA LEU A 32 53.45 20.26 5.90
C LEU A 32 52.48 20.63 4.75
N ASP A 33 51.38 19.86 4.75
CA ASP A 33 49.98 20.31 4.83
C ASP A 33 49.14 20.76 3.62
N GLU A 34 47.83 20.60 3.87
CA GLU A 34 46.75 20.44 2.90
C GLU A 34 46.24 21.74 2.29
N ARG A 35 45.75 21.69 1.03
CA ARG A 35 44.46 22.30 0.66
C ARG A 35 43.89 21.89 -0.70
N THR A 36 42.67 21.36 -0.64
CA THR A 36 41.63 21.39 -1.70
C THR A 36 41.87 20.56 -2.99
N PRO A 37 40.78 20.20 -3.73
CA PRO A 37 40.82 19.11 -4.71
C PRO A 37 40.98 19.61 -6.16
N LEU A 38 41.22 18.68 -7.10
CA LEU A 38 40.67 18.78 -8.45
C LEU A 38 40.63 17.44 -9.19
N LEU A 39 39.56 17.24 -9.97
CA LEU A 39 39.39 16.12 -10.90
C LEU A 39 40.32 16.28 -12.11
N THR A 40 41.29 15.38 -12.28
CA THR A 40 42.07 15.24 -13.53
C THR A 40 41.59 14.03 -14.33
N ALA A 41 40.54 14.22 -15.12
CA ALA A 41 40.03 13.21 -16.03
C ALA A 41 41.05 12.91 -17.15
N SER A 42 41.70 11.74 -17.10
CA SER A 42 42.50 11.24 -18.21
C SER A 42 41.57 10.86 -19.37
N ARG A 43 41.58 11.66 -20.45
CA ARG A 43 41.04 11.26 -21.75
C ARG A 43 42.19 10.97 -22.71
N SER A 44 42.19 9.74 -23.24
CA SER A 44 43.11 9.30 -24.29
C SER A 44 42.90 10.09 -25.58
N ARG A 45 43.96 10.19 -26.38
CA ARG A 45 43.97 10.96 -27.63
C ARG A 45 43.60 10.08 -28.81
N ILE A 46 42.70 10.55 -29.66
CA ILE A 46 42.61 10.13 -31.07
C ILE A 46 42.89 11.36 -31.92
N ARG A 47 43.79 11.25 -32.90
CA ARG A 47 44.15 12.32 -33.84
C ARG A 47 43.36 12.15 -35.13
N ILE A 48 42.71 13.22 -35.58
CA ILE A 48 42.32 13.45 -36.98
C ILE A 48 42.82 14.85 -37.35
N SER A 49 43.24 15.06 -38.60
CA SER A 49 43.93 16.26 -39.07
C SER A 49 43.00 17.45 -39.31
N GLU A 50 43.39 18.64 -38.84
CA GLU A 50 42.76 19.90 -39.24
C GLU A 50 43.29 20.41 -40.60
N GLN A 51 42.39 20.99 -41.41
CA GLN A 51 42.75 22.05 -42.36
C GLN A 51 42.37 23.40 -41.77
N SER A 52 43.07 24.45 -42.20
CA SER A 52 43.08 25.75 -41.53
C SER A 52 41.93 26.69 -41.92
N SER A 53 41.39 27.46 -40.96
CA SER A 53 41.63 28.93 -40.92
C SER A 53 40.83 29.72 -39.86
N THR A 54 41.49 30.75 -39.30
CA THR A 54 40.97 32.02 -38.76
C THR A 54 39.88 32.11 -37.65
N ARG A 55 40.39 32.42 -36.44
CA ARG A 55 40.05 33.58 -35.56
C ARG A 55 38.71 33.70 -34.79
N GLN A 56 38.89 34.11 -33.52
CA GLN A 56 38.00 34.92 -32.65
C GLN A 56 36.71 34.25 -32.13
N GLN A 57 36.21 34.51 -30.91
CA GLN A 57 36.72 35.34 -29.79
C GLN A 57 36.27 34.74 -28.43
N LYS A 58 37.01 34.99 -27.34
CA LYS A 58 36.58 34.61 -25.97
C LYS A 58 35.55 35.60 -25.42
N GLY A 59 34.55 35.09 -24.70
CA GLY A 59 33.69 35.86 -23.80
C GLY A 59 33.38 35.03 -22.55
N SER A 60 33.77 35.52 -21.38
CA SER A 60 33.50 34.89 -20.08
C SER A 60 32.27 35.50 -19.42
N LEU A 61 31.43 34.67 -18.80
CA LEU A 61 30.31 35.13 -17.96
C LEU A 61 30.59 34.76 -16.50
N SER A 62 30.56 35.75 -15.61
CA SER A 62 30.50 35.54 -14.16
C SER A 62 29.10 35.06 -13.74
N ARG A 63 28.96 34.56 -12.50
CA ARG A 63 27.74 33.93 -11.99
C ARG A 63 27.42 34.33 -10.56
N ASP A 64 27.08 35.60 -10.38
CA ASP A 64 26.58 36.11 -9.10
C ASP A 64 25.09 35.78 -8.90
N HIS A 65 24.74 35.42 -7.66
CA HIS A 65 23.36 35.21 -7.22
C HIS A 65 22.99 36.27 -6.21
N SER A 66 21.80 36.86 -6.33
CA SER A 66 21.24 37.73 -5.28
C SER A 66 19.74 37.49 -5.12
N TYR A 67 19.33 37.34 -3.85
CA TYR A 67 17.95 37.41 -3.39
C TYR A 67 17.76 38.75 -2.66
N ILE A 68 16.62 39.40 -2.88
CA ILE A 68 15.84 40.29 -1.98
C ILE A 68 14.76 40.96 -2.85
N GLY A 69 13.59 41.27 -2.28
CA GLY A 69 12.45 41.85 -3.02
C GLY A 69 11.85 43.08 -2.33
N ALA A 70 11.10 43.86 -3.10
CA ALA A 70 10.27 44.99 -2.64
C ALA A 70 9.07 45.21 -3.60
N TYR A 71 8.12 46.06 -3.20
CA TYR A 71 6.80 46.23 -3.84
C TYR A 71 6.68 47.42 -4.81
N HIS A 72 5.56 47.43 -5.57
CA HIS A 72 4.99 48.51 -6.41
C HIS A 72 5.67 48.84 -7.76
N GLY A 73 4.85 49.07 -8.80
CA GLY A 73 5.30 49.61 -10.10
C GLY A 73 4.46 49.19 -11.32
N SER A 74 3.54 50.05 -11.76
CA SER A 74 2.56 49.87 -12.85
C SER A 74 3.04 49.34 -14.23
N ARG A 75 2.15 48.57 -14.88
CA ARG A 75 1.91 48.47 -16.35
C ARG A 75 2.99 49.01 -17.32
N ASN A 76 3.56 48.13 -18.14
CA ASN A 76 3.30 48.12 -19.59
C ASN A 76 3.76 46.83 -20.27
N HIS A 77 3.21 46.52 -21.46
CA HIS A 77 3.55 45.31 -22.21
C HIS A 77 4.59 45.57 -23.31
N SER A 78 5.66 44.77 -23.34
CA SER A 78 6.45 44.50 -24.55
C SER A 78 6.66 42.99 -24.70
N ARG A 79 6.28 42.42 -25.87
CA ARG A 79 6.38 40.98 -26.14
C ARG A 79 7.64 40.66 -26.92
N HIS A 80 8.77 40.51 -26.22
CA HIS A 80 9.94 39.81 -26.77
C HIS A 80 9.99 38.37 -26.25
N PRO A 81 10.13 37.35 -27.12
CA PRO A 81 10.32 35.97 -26.67
C PRO A 81 11.65 35.81 -25.93
N SER A 82 11.65 35.07 -24.82
CA SER A 82 12.85 34.77 -24.04
C SER A 82 13.88 34.00 -24.88
N TRP A 83 15.18 34.17 -24.58
CA TRP A 83 16.27 33.47 -25.27
C TRP A 83 16.07 31.94 -25.31
N SER A 84 15.54 31.35 -24.23
CA SER A 84 15.15 29.94 -24.15
C SER A 84 14.14 29.52 -25.23
N SER A 85 13.15 30.34 -25.56
CA SER A 85 12.16 30.01 -26.60
C SER A 85 12.76 29.99 -28.01
N ARG A 86 13.74 30.88 -28.29
CA ARG A 86 14.48 30.87 -29.56
C ARG A 86 15.37 29.63 -29.69
N LEU A 87 16.01 29.23 -28.58
CA LEU A 87 16.87 28.05 -28.53
C LEU A 87 16.06 26.75 -28.67
N VAL A 88 14.86 26.66 -28.10
CA VAL A 88 13.93 25.54 -28.30
C VAL A 88 13.47 25.44 -29.77
N ASN A 89 13.10 26.54 -30.42
CA ASN A 89 12.74 26.50 -31.84
C ASN A 89 13.92 26.07 -32.73
N ALA A 90 15.13 26.61 -32.49
CA ALA A 90 16.32 26.25 -33.25
C ALA A 90 16.75 24.78 -33.09
N LEU A 91 16.34 24.12 -32.00
CA LEU A 91 16.50 22.67 -31.81
C LEU A 91 15.36 21.87 -32.46
N SER A 92 14.13 22.41 -32.47
CA SER A 92 12.97 21.78 -33.13
C SER A 92 13.17 21.62 -34.64
N ASP A 93 13.58 22.69 -35.32
CA ASP A 93 13.73 22.70 -36.79
C ASP A 93 14.84 21.73 -37.26
N ARG A 94 15.81 21.43 -36.40
CA ARG A 94 16.90 20.47 -36.67
C ARG A 94 16.52 19.01 -36.41
N HIS A 95 15.31 18.74 -35.89
CA HIS A 95 14.85 17.38 -35.57
C HIS A 95 13.76 16.87 -36.51
N GLU A 96 13.00 17.75 -37.17
CA GLU A 96 11.90 17.33 -38.07
C GLU A 96 12.40 16.59 -39.33
N SER A 97 13.62 16.84 -39.80
CA SER A 97 14.22 16.05 -40.90
C SER A 97 14.68 14.65 -40.46
N SER A 98 15.29 14.53 -39.28
CA SER A 98 15.86 13.25 -38.80
C SER A 98 14.81 12.25 -38.28
N MET A 99 13.66 12.72 -37.79
CA MET A 99 12.55 11.85 -37.35
C MET A 99 11.51 11.56 -38.43
N ALA A 100 11.61 12.17 -39.62
CA ALA A 100 10.81 11.74 -40.77
C ALA A 100 11.22 10.33 -41.22
N GLU A 101 12.52 10.02 -41.15
CA GLU A 101 13.13 8.74 -41.55
C GLU A 101 12.90 7.64 -40.51
N SER A 102 12.91 7.98 -39.20
CA SER A 102 12.63 7.03 -38.11
C SER A 102 11.15 6.56 -38.03
N LYS A 103 10.27 7.04 -38.91
CA LYS A 103 8.91 6.48 -39.07
C LYS A 103 8.91 5.09 -39.71
N GLY A 104 10.00 4.68 -40.34
CA GLY A 104 10.11 3.36 -41.00
C GLY A 104 10.52 2.21 -40.08
N THR A 105 11.00 2.48 -38.87
CA THR A 105 11.72 1.48 -38.05
C THR A 105 11.18 1.24 -36.64
N ILE A 106 10.26 2.08 -36.14
CA ILE A 106 9.68 1.92 -34.80
C ILE A 106 8.42 1.03 -34.90
N PHE A 107 8.58 -0.27 -34.65
CA PHE A 107 7.46 -1.20 -34.50
C PHE A 107 6.65 -0.85 -33.23
N PRO A 108 5.31 -0.90 -33.27
CA PRO A 108 4.46 -0.42 -32.17
C PRO A 108 4.35 -1.37 -30.95
N ASP A 109 4.99 -2.55 -30.99
CA ASP A 109 4.79 -3.63 -30.01
C ASP A 109 6.00 -3.97 -29.11
N GLU A 110 7.18 -3.37 -29.32
CA GLU A 110 8.41 -3.75 -28.58
C GLU A 110 8.51 -3.08 -27.19
N ARG A 111 7.49 -3.31 -26.36
CA ARG A 111 7.53 -3.00 -24.93
C ARG A 111 8.55 -3.91 -24.24
N MET A 112 9.65 -3.36 -23.71
CA MET A 112 10.70 -4.17 -23.08
C MET A 112 10.16 -5.02 -21.91
N TRP A 113 10.31 -6.33 -22.08
CA TRP A 113 9.89 -7.36 -21.14
C TRP A 113 10.95 -7.53 -20.05
N TYR A 114 10.52 -7.62 -18.79
CA TYR A 114 11.33 -8.17 -17.70
C TYR A 114 10.64 -9.43 -17.16
N ASP A 115 11.45 -10.35 -16.62
CA ASP A 115 11.26 -11.79 -16.32
C ASP A 115 9.88 -12.37 -15.92
N GLN A 116 8.89 -11.55 -15.55
CA GLN A 116 7.50 -11.98 -15.29
C GLN A 116 6.43 -10.89 -15.54
N PHE A 117 6.82 -9.66 -15.87
CA PHE A 117 5.91 -8.51 -15.91
C PHE A 117 6.32 -7.50 -16.99
N THR A 118 5.36 -6.97 -17.73
CA THR A 118 5.66 -5.83 -18.62
C THR A 118 5.86 -4.56 -17.80
N SER A 119 6.89 -3.79 -18.15
CA SER A 119 7.19 -2.49 -17.57
C SER A 119 6.56 -1.37 -18.41
N THR A 120 6.32 -0.19 -17.83
CA THR A 120 5.86 0.98 -18.59
C THR A 120 7.00 1.88 -19.02
N ASP A 121 7.12 2.11 -20.32
CA ASP A 121 8.03 3.12 -20.87
C ASP A 121 7.46 4.54 -20.66
N TRP A 122 7.91 5.15 -19.56
CA TRP A 122 7.60 6.53 -19.19
C TRP A 122 8.08 7.57 -20.21
N VAL A 123 9.13 7.26 -21.00
CA VAL A 123 9.71 8.17 -21.99
C VAL A 123 8.85 8.16 -23.24
N HIS A 124 8.50 6.99 -23.76
CA HIS A 124 7.56 6.85 -24.88
C HIS A 124 6.20 7.47 -24.55
N ASP A 125 5.62 7.19 -23.37
CA ASP A 125 4.35 7.80 -22.94
C ASP A 125 4.42 9.33 -22.82
N ALA A 126 5.55 9.89 -22.35
CA ALA A 126 5.74 11.34 -22.28
C ALA A 126 5.88 11.98 -23.68
N ILE A 127 6.62 11.32 -24.59
CA ILE A 127 6.77 11.74 -25.98
C ILE A 127 5.40 11.72 -26.68
N ALA A 128 4.62 10.65 -26.53
CA ALA A 128 3.29 10.49 -27.12
C ALA A 128 2.31 11.59 -26.67
N ASP A 129 2.24 11.91 -25.37
CA ASP A 129 1.39 13.02 -24.88
C ASP A 129 1.90 14.37 -25.38
N SER A 130 3.23 14.56 -25.54
CA SER A 130 3.80 15.80 -26.07
C SER A 130 3.40 16.07 -27.53
N TYR A 131 3.44 15.05 -28.41
CA TYR A 131 2.98 15.16 -29.80
C TYR A 131 1.47 15.41 -29.87
N ARG A 132 0.69 14.67 -29.08
CA ARG A 132 -0.77 14.84 -28.96
C ARG A 132 -1.15 16.27 -28.54
N VAL A 133 -0.38 16.88 -27.63
CA VAL A 133 -0.55 18.27 -27.20
C VAL A 133 -0.03 19.28 -28.24
N LYS A 134 1.02 18.97 -29.01
CA LYS A 134 1.47 19.78 -30.18
C LYS A 134 0.34 19.86 -31.23
N GLU A 135 -0.31 18.74 -31.55
CA GLU A 135 -1.41 18.69 -32.53
C GLU A 135 -2.69 19.37 -32.02
N LEU A 136 -3.08 19.18 -30.75
CA LEU A 136 -4.23 19.89 -30.17
C LEU A 136 -4.05 21.41 -30.17
N ARG A 137 -2.80 21.90 -30.06
CA ARG A 137 -2.47 23.34 -30.05
C ARG A 137 -2.23 23.95 -31.43
N SER A 138 -2.02 23.15 -32.48
CA SER A 138 -1.85 23.68 -33.85
C SER A 138 -3.19 24.15 -34.44
N ARG A 139 -4.30 23.50 -34.06
CA ARG A 139 -5.68 23.83 -34.46
C ARG A 139 -6.16 25.09 -33.72
N LYS A 140 -6.07 26.26 -34.38
CA LYS A 140 -6.40 27.59 -33.81
C LYS A 140 -7.91 27.93 -33.79
N ASP A 141 -8.72 27.10 -34.44
CA ASP A 141 -10.16 27.29 -34.65
C ASP A 141 -10.95 27.39 -33.34
N PHE A 142 -12.18 27.89 -33.39
CA PHE A 142 -13.10 27.88 -32.25
C PHE A 142 -13.26 26.46 -31.67
N TRP A 143 -13.50 25.46 -32.53
CA TRP A 143 -13.56 24.04 -32.16
C TRP A 143 -12.23 23.50 -31.59
N GLY A 144 -11.08 24.03 -32.03
CA GLY A 144 -9.77 23.73 -31.45
C GLY A 144 -9.68 24.22 -30.00
N ARG A 145 -10.10 25.47 -29.72
CA ARG A 145 -10.14 26.02 -28.36
C ARG A 145 -11.07 25.23 -27.45
N VAL A 146 -12.27 24.86 -27.92
CA VAL A 146 -13.21 24.01 -27.18
C VAL A 146 -12.59 22.65 -26.85
N ARG A 147 -11.89 22.01 -27.80
CA ARG A 147 -11.18 20.74 -27.56
C ARG A 147 -10.02 20.88 -26.56
N ILE A 148 -9.30 22.00 -26.55
CA ILE A 148 -8.24 22.28 -25.56
C ILE A 148 -8.83 22.44 -24.15
N ILE A 149 -9.97 23.13 -24.01
CA ILE A 149 -10.67 23.27 -22.72
C ILE A 149 -11.16 21.90 -22.24
N PHE A 150 -11.76 21.10 -23.14
CA PHE A 150 -12.21 19.74 -22.82
C PHE A 150 -11.06 18.82 -22.42
N ASP A 151 -9.91 18.86 -23.13
CA ASP A 151 -8.71 18.08 -22.78
C ASP A 151 -8.20 18.39 -21.35
N GLY A 152 -8.31 19.65 -20.92
CA GLY A 152 -8.04 20.06 -19.54
C GLY A 152 -9.10 19.58 -18.54
N ALA A 153 -10.37 19.65 -18.90
CA ALA A 153 -11.50 19.27 -18.05
C ALA A 153 -11.62 17.75 -17.81
N GLN A 154 -11.24 16.91 -18.80
CA GLN A 154 -11.33 15.45 -18.72
C GLN A 154 -10.76 14.88 -17.41
N GLY A 155 -9.60 15.38 -16.96
CA GLY A 155 -8.97 14.91 -15.71
C GLY A 155 -9.79 15.22 -14.45
N TRP A 156 -10.50 16.34 -14.42
CA TRP A 156 -11.36 16.73 -13.30
C TRP A 156 -12.68 15.97 -13.31
N ILE A 157 -13.29 15.79 -14.49
CA ILE A 157 -14.50 14.98 -14.69
C ILE A 157 -14.22 13.52 -14.27
N LEU A 158 -13.08 12.98 -14.68
CA LEU A 158 -12.64 11.63 -14.32
C LEU A 158 -12.41 11.50 -12.81
N SER A 159 -11.72 12.45 -12.17
CA SER A 159 -11.53 12.46 -10.70
C SER A 159 -12.85 12.57 -9.92
N ALA A 160 -13.81 13.39 -10.38
CA ALA A 160 -15.14 13.46 -9.75
C ALA A 160 -15.90 12.12 -9.84
N LEU A 161 -15.90 11.51 -11.03
CA LEU A 161 -16.58 10.23 -11.26
C LEU A 161 -15.92 9.08 -10.49
N CYS A 162 -14.59 9.06 -10.39
CA CYS A 162 -13.86 8.15 -9.49
C CYS A 162 -14.32 8.31 -8.04
N GLY A 163 -14.29 9.54 -7.50
CA GLY A 163 -14.65 9.79 -6.11
C GLY A 163 -16.09 9.38 -5.78
N PHE A 164 -17.05 9.72 -6.65
CA PHE A 164 -18.46 9.36 -6.48
C PHE A 164 -18.68 7.83 -6.50
N LEU A 165 -18.11 7.11 -7.46
CA LEU A 165 -18.27 5.65 -7.53
C LEU A 165 -17.55 4.91 -6.40
N VAL A 166 -16.41 5.42 -5.91
CA VAL A 166 -15.71 4.86 -4.73
C VAL A 166 -16.54 5.06 -3.45
N ALA A 167 -17.21 6.21 -3.29
CA ALA A 167 -18.11 6.44 -2.17
C ALA A 167 -19.37 5.54 -2.22
N LEU A 168 -19.98 5.37 -3.40
CA LEU A 168 -21.11 4.46 -3.59
C LEU A 168 -20.73 2.98 -3.31
N MET A 169 -19.52 2.58 -3.70
CA MET A 169 -18.94 1.26 -3.42
C MET A 169 -18.73 1.04 -1.91
N ALA A 170 -18.18 2.02 -1.19
CA ALA A 170 -17.99 1.89 0.25
C ALA A 170 -19.33 1.91 1.01
N TYR A 171 -20.28 2.77 0.60
CA TYR A 171 -21.63 2.76 1.16
C TYR A 171 -22.31 1.38 1.04
N THR A 172 -22.22 0.72 -0.13
CA THR A 172 -22.82 -0.62 -0.29
C THR A 172 -22.11 -1.70 0.53
N VAL A 173 -20.80 -1.58 0.78
CA VAL A 173 -20.08 -2.49 1.69
C VAL A 173 -20.42 -2.19 3.15
N ASP A 174 -20.35 -0.95 3.63
CA ASP A 174 -20.66 -0.58 5.03
C ASP A 174 -22.09 -0.99 5.43
N VAL A 175 -23.07 -0.78 4.54
CA VAL A 175 -24.49 -1.11 4.79
C VAL A 175 -24.76 -2.62 4.71
N ALA A 176 -24.03 -3.38 3.87
CA ALA A 176 -24.20 -4.82 3.74
C ALA A 176 -23.37 -5.62 4.77
N GLU A 177 -22.18 -5.13 5.13
CA GLU A 177 -21.30 -5.75 6.13
C GLU A 177 -21.97 -5.71 7.52
N SER A 178 -22.49 -4.55 7.93
CA SER A 178 -23.23 -4.42 9.19
C SER A 178 -24.45 -5.34 9.27
N THR A 179 -25.29 -5.38 8.23
CA THR A 179 -26.49 -6.24 8.23
C THR A 179 -26.14 -7.73 8.24
N VAL A 180 -25.16 -8.17 7.45
CA VAL A 180 -24.76 -9.59 7.41
C VAL A 180 -23.93 -10.00 8.65
N PHE A 181 -23.28 -9.07 9.34
CA PHE A 181 -22.66 -9.34 10.64
C PHE A 181 -23.74 -9.59 11.71
N ASP A 182 -24.76 -8.74 11.79
CA ASP A 182 -25.84 -8.85 12.78
C ASP A 182 -26.66 -10.15 12.61
N PHE A 183 -26.78 -10.65 11.38
CA PHE A 183 -27.43 -11.93 11.06
C PHE A 183 -26.85 -13.15 11.80
N LYS A 184 -25.66 -13.06 12.40
CA LYS A 184 -25.12 -14.12 13.27
C LYS A 184 -25.86 -14.24 14.61
N GLU A 185 -26.51 -13.18 15.07
CA GLU A 185 -27.22 -13.12 16.36
C GLU A 185 -28.73 -13.29 16.21
N GLY A 186 -29.30 -12.66 15.18
CA GLY A 186 -30.75 -12.62 14.96
C GLY A 186 -31.13 -11.81 13.72
N TYR A 187 -32.39 -11.41 13.64
CA TYR A 187 -32.91 -10.54 12.58
C TYR A 187 -33.98 -9.57 13.11
N CYS A 188 -34.20 -8.49 12.36
CA CYS A 188 -35.24 -7.50 12.66
C CYS A 188 -36.61 -7.99 12.18
N SER A 189 -37.61 -8.02 13.08
CA SER A 189 -39.02 -8.37 12.81
C SER A 189 -39.62 -7.56 11.65
N LYS A 190 -39.35 -6.25 11.62
CA LYS A 190 -39.95 -5.25 10.72
C LYS A 190 -39.45 -5.38 9.28
N ALA A 191 -38.15 -5.59 9.10
CA ALA A 191 -37.54 -5.78 7.79
C ALA A 191 -36.16 -6.45 7.90
N TRP A 192 -35.99 -7.57 7.20
CA TRP A 192 -34.77 -8.39 7.25
C TRP A 192 -33.48 -7.66 6.84
N TYR A 193 -33.55 -6.58 6.07
CA TYR A 193 -32.37 -5.82 5.61
C TYR A 193 -31.93 -4.69 6.58
N LEU A 194 -32.53 -4.58 7.77
CA LEU A 194 -32.13 -3.62 8.80
C LEU A 194 -31.09 -4.23 9.76
N SER A 195 -30.01 -3.50 10.00
CA SER A 195 -29.02 -3.82 11.04
C SER A 195 -29.62 -3.59 12.43
N ARG A 196 -29.08 -4.24 13.48
CA ARG A 196 -29.55 -4.17 14.88
C ARG A 196 -29.73 -2.71 15.33
N LYS A 197 -28.71 -1.86 15.11
CA LYS A 197 -28.75 -0.40 15.42
C LYS A 197 -29.70 0.45 14.56
N ARG A 198 -30.33 -0.11 13.51
CA ARG A 198 -31.37 0.55 12.69
C ARG A 198 -32.76 -0.06 12.89
N CYS A 199 -32.84 -1.25 13.48
CA CYS A 199 -34.07 -1.87 13.94
C CYS A 199 -34.47 -1.32 15.32
N CYS A 200 -33.49 -1.25 16.23
CA CYS A 200 -33.61 -0.80 17.60
C CYS A 200 -33.24 0.70 17.69
N ALA A 201 -34.22 1.56 17.94
CA ALA A 201 -34.03 3.00 18.11
C ALA A 201 -34.13 3.48 19.58
N GLU A 202 -34.52 2.59 20.49
CA GLU A 202 -34.70 2.83 21.92
C GLU A 202 -34.05 1.67 22.73
N GLU A 203 -33.79 1.89 24.02
CA GLU A 203 -33.03 0.95 24.87
C GLU A 203 -33.67 -0.45 25.03
N VAL A 204 -34.98 -0.58 24.80
CA VAL A 204 -35.73 -1.84 24.88
C VAL A 204 -36.23 -2.22 23.49
N CYS A 205 -35.62 -3.24 22.88
CA CYS A 205 -35.89 -3.63 21.50
C CYS A 205 -36.59 -4.99 21.41
N GLU A 206 -37.93 -4.98 21.41
CA GLU A 206 -38.74 -6.20 21.21
C GLU A 206 -38.68 -6.73 19.76
N ASP A 207 -38.28 -5.90 18.79
CA ASP A 207 -38.21 -6.24 17.37
C ASP A 207 -37.01 -7.13 16.97
N TRP A 208 -36.01 -7.31 17.82
CA TRP A 208 -34.80 -8.06 17.47
C TRP A 208 -34.88 -9.54 17.87
N VAL A 209 -35.27 -10.37 16.91
CA VAL A 209 -35.50 -11.81 17.13
C VAL A 209 -34.18 -12.57 17.04
N ARG A 210 -33.64 -12.98 18.20
CA ARG A 210 -32.46 -13.86 18.29
C ARG A 210 -32.76 -15.26 17.78
N TRP A 211 -31.85 -15.86 17.01
CA TRP A 211 -32.06 -17.19 16.40
C TRP A 211 -32.35 -18.31 17.41
N ALA A 212 -31.80 -18.23 18.62
CA ALA A 212 -32.02 -19.23 19.66
C ALA A 212 -33.50 -19.40 20.05
N HIS A 213 -34.29 -18.31 20.03
CA HIS A 213 -35.73 -18.35 20.28
C HIS A 213 -36.52 -19.00 19.13
N VAL A 214 -35.99 -18.96 17.90
CA VAL A 214 -36.64 -19.47 16.69
C VAL A 214 -36.48 -21.01 16.56
N VAL A 215 -35.42 -21.58 17.13
CA VAL A 215 -35.06 -23.01 16.98
C VAL A 215 -35.74 -23.90 18.04
N ASN A 216 -37.00 -23.56 18.38
CA ASN A 216 -37.97 -24.30 19.21
C ASN A 216 -37.73 -24.41 20.74
N SER A 217 -38.51 -23.62 21.49
CA SER A 217 -39.61 -24.05 22.38
C SER A 217 -39.48 -25.24 23.37
N LEU A 218 -38.30 -25.83 23.59
CA LEU A 218 -38.08 -26.76 24.70
C LEU A 218 -37.15 -26.17 25.77
N ASP A 219 -37.77 -25.89 26.92
CA ASP A 219 -37.18 -25.31 28.12
C ASP A 219 -36.07 -26.18 28.72
N SER A 220 -34.85 -25.67 28.68
CA SER A 220 -33.71 -26.15 29.47
C SER A 220 -32.70 -25.02 29.55
N PRO A 221 -32.61 -24.29 30.67
CA PRO A 221 -31.91 -22.99 30.72
C PRO A 221 -30.40 -23.08 30.47
N SER A 222 -29.76 -24.21 30.75
CA SER A 222 -28.37 -24.47 30.40
C SER A 222 -28.13 -24.74 28.91
N GLY A 223 -29.18 -25.06 28.14
CA GLY A 223 -29.08 -25.35 26.70
C GLY A 223 -28.97 -24.11 25.83
N ASP A 224 -29.55 -22.97 26.25
CA ASP A 224 -29.68 -21.77 25.41
C ASP A 224 -28.31 -21.16 25.01
N ILE A 225 -27.37 -21.07 25.96
CA ILE A 225 -26.02 -20.54 25.71
C ILE A 225 -25.27 -21.40 24.68
N TRP A 226 -25.35 -22.72 24.78
CA TRP A 226 -24.69 -23.65 23.86
C TRP A 226 -25.38 -23.72 22.49
N ARG A 227 -26.72 -23.59 22.42
CA ARG A 227 -27.48 -23.43 21.18
C ARG A 227 -27.08 -22.13 20.47
N SER A 228 -27.04 -21.02 21.19
CA SER A 228 -26.61 -19.70 20.71
C SER A 228 -25.17 -19.73 20.18
N PHE A 229 -24.25 -20.35 20.92
CA PHE A 229 -22.87 -20.57 20.46
C PHE A 229 -22.80 -21.41 19.19
N ALA A 230 -23.53 -22.53 19.11
CA ALA A 230 -23.52 -23.41 17.94
C ALA A 230 -24.05 -22.72 16.67
N ILE A 231 -25.13 -21.92 16.80
CA ILE A 231 -25.69 -21.13 15.69
C ILE A 231 -24.70 -20.04 15.25
N TYR A 232 -24.15 -19.27 16.19
CA TYR A 232 -23.13 -18.26 15.92
C TYR A 232 -21.92 -18.87 15.20
N MET A 233 -21.40 -19.99 15.72
CA MET A 233 -20.27 -20.71 15.13
C MET A 233 -20.58 -21.22 13.71
N ALA A 234 -21.78 -21.72 13.45
CA ALA A 234 -22.20 -22.15 12.12
C ALA A 234 -22.25 -20.99 11.10
N PHE A 235 -22.76 -19.81 11.48
CA PHE A 235 -22.70 -18.62 10.62
C PHE A 235 -21.26 -18.15 10.39
N VAL A 236 -20.42 -18.08 11.44
CA VAL A 236 -18.99 -17.70 11.32
C VAL A 236 -18.27 -18.60 10.31
N LEU A 237 -18.43 -19.92 10.41
CA LEU A 237 -17.80 -20.88 9.50
C LEU A 237 -18.35 -20.77 8.07
N THR A 238 -19.67 -20.69 7.88
CA THR A 238 -20.28 -20.65 6.54
C THR A 238 -19.93 -19.37 5.79
N LEU A 239 -19.99 -18.20 6.45
CA LEU A 239 -19.59 -16.91 5.87
C LEU A 239 -18.11 -16.93 5.45
N ALA A 240 -17.21 -17.42 6.30
CA ALA A 240 -15.78 -17.51 6.01
C ALA A 240 -15.45 -18.48 4.86
N LEU A 241 -16.13 -19.64 4.81
CA LEU A 241 -15.97 -20.62 3.73
C LEU A 241 -16.44 -20.08 2.38
N ILE A 242 -17.61 -19.42 2.33
CA ILE A 242 -18.15 -18.84 1.08
C ILE A 242 -17.24 -17.69 0.61
N ALA A 243 -16.78 -16.82 1.50
CA ALA A 243 -15.80 -15.77 1.18
C ALA A 243 -14.51 -16.35 0.56
N CYS A 244 -14.00 -17.46 1.11
CA CYS A 244 -12.80 -18.13 0.61
C CYS A 244 -13.05 -18.78 -0.75
N TRP A 245 -14.17 -19.49 -0.92
CA TRP A 245 -14.56 -20.09 -2.19
C TRP A 245 -14.69 -19.04 -3.30
N MET A 246 -15.33 -17.91 -3.03
CA MET A 246 -15.41 -16.78 -3.97
C MET A 246 -14.04 -16.18 -4.30
N ALA A 247 -13.16 -16.00 -3.31
CA ALA A 247 -11.80 -15.52 -3.55
C ALA A 247 -10.98 -16.50 -4.42
N LEU A 248 -11.08 -17.80 -4.15
CA LEU A 248 -10.42 -18.86 -4.91
C LEU A 248 -10.94 -18.97 -6.36
N TRP A 249 -12.18 -18.56 -6.64
CA TRP A 249 -12.72 -18.47 -8.00
C TRP A 249 -12.01 -17.40 -8.85
N THR A 250 -11.26 -16.47 -8.24
CA THR A 250 -10.37 -15.52 -8.95
C THR A 250 -8.98 -16.09 -9.28
N LYS A 251 -8.87 -17.41 -9.44
CA LYS A 251 -7.64 -18.09 -9.84
C LYS A 251 -7.14 -17.57 -11.20
N THR A 252 -6.08 -16.77 -11.17
CA THR A 252 -5.34 -16.29 -12.35
C THR A 252 -4.04 -17.05 -12.46
N VAL A 253 -3.86 -17.76 -13.58
CA VAL A 253 -2.61 -18.48 -13.91
C VAL A 253 -1.76 -17.56 -14.78
N VAL A 254 -0.53 -17.32 -14.33
CA VAL A 254 0.52 -16.63 -15.08
C VAL A 254 1.32 -17.71 -15.79
N PRO A 255 1.16 -17.93 -17.11
CA PRO A 255 1.97 -18.89 -17.84
C PRO A 255 3.45 -18.48 -17.79
N SER A 256 4.34 -19.45 -17.54
CA SER A 256 5.79 -19.27 -17.43
C SER A 256 6.50 -18.87 -18.73
N ALA A 257 5.77 -18.84 -19.85
CA ALA A 257 6.27 -18.69 -21.22
C ALA A 257 6.91 -17.33 -21.60
N TYR A 258 7.14 -16.42 -20.64
CA TYR A 258 7.86 -15.15 -20.86
C TYR A 258 9.21 -15.04 -20.13
N GLN A 259 9.74 -16.14 -19.59
CA GLN A 259 11.15 -16.22 -19.21
C GLN A 259 12.05 -16.41 -20.45
N LEU A 260 12.20 -15.36 -21.26
CA LEU A 260 13.17 -15.32 -22.36
C LEU A 260 14.39 -14.50 -21.96
N THR A 261 15.49 -15.23 -21.69
CA THR A 261 16.89 -14.77 -21.84
C THR A 261 17.19 -13.35 -21.35
N THR A 262 17.40 -13.19 -20.04
CA THR A 262 18.19 -12.06 -19.51
C THR A 262 19.57 -12.07 -20.16
N LEU A 263 20.02 -10.92 -20.68
CA LEU A 263 21.36 -10.77 -21.25
C LEU A 263 22.43 -10.90 -20.16
N ASP A 264 23.03 -12.09 -20.02
CA ASP A 264 24.30 -12.30 -19.31
C ASP A 264 25.05 -13.58 -19.77
N GLU A 265 24.39 -14.54 -20.44
CA GLU A 265 25.02 -15.81 -20.87
C GLU A 265 26.03 -15.64 -22.05
N ASN A 266 26.09 -14.44 -22.66
CA ASN A 266 27.07 -14.07 -23.71
C ASN A 266 28.32 -13.35 -23.17
N LEU A 267 28.49 -13.20 -21.86
CA LEU A 267 29.65 -12.53 -21.23
C LEU A 267 30.81 -13.48 -20.89
N ALA A 268 30.74 -14.73 -21.37
CA ALA A 268 31.68 -15.82 -21.04
C ALA A 268 32.13 -16.65 -22.26
N VAL A 269 32.32 -16.02 -23.42
CA VAL A 269 32.85 -16.65 -24.64
C VAL A 269 33.91 -15.74 -25.28
N ASP A 270 34.95 -16.35 -25.88
CA ASP A 270 36.07 -15.78 -26.64
C ASP A 270 37.08 -14.87 -25.91
N GLU A 271 38.10 -15.50 -25.31
CA GLU A 271 39.47 -14.95 -25.37
C GLU A 271 40.01 -15.09 -26.82
N PRO A 272 40.55 -14.03 -27.44
CA PRO A 272 40.98 -14.08 -28.85
C PRO A 272 42.39 -14.65 -29.02
N THR A 273 42.55 -15.97 -28.95
CA THR A 273 43.80 -16.67 -29.30
C THR A 273 43.94 -16.89 -30.82
N GLN A 274 44.49 -15.90 -31.52
CA GLN A 274 45.02 -16.11 -32.87
C GLN A 274 46.31 -16.96 -32.84
N THR A 275 46.42 -17.97 -33.71
CA THR A 275 47.46 -18.12 -34.75
C THR A 275 47.11 -19.34 -35.63
N TYR A 276 47.64 -19.37 -36.86
CA TYR A 276 47.43 -20.41 -37.88
C TYR A 276 48.15 -21.74 -37.55
N ASP A 277 47.65 -22.88 -38.06
CA ASP A 277 48.28 -23.59 -39.19
C ASP A 277 47.52 -24.87 -39.65
N ASP A 278 47.65 -25.15 -40.97
CA ASP A 278 47.54 -26.40 -41.75
C ASP A 278 46.58 -27.59 -41.44
N LEU A 279 45.71 -27.83 -42.44
CA LEU A 279 45.52 -29.06 -43.24
C LEU A 279 45.36 -30.48 -42.63
N ASN A 280 44.42 -31.21 -43.26
CA ASN A 280 44.29 -32.67 -43.44
C ASN A 280 43.54 -33.55 -42.40
N THR A 281 42.47 -34.18 -42.91
CA THR A 281 41.99 -35.56 -42.66
C THR A 281 41.92 -36.12 -41.23
N SER A 282 40.69 -36.43 -40.77
CA SER A 282 40.17 -37.82 -40.69
C SER A 282 38.77 -37.88 -40.09
N GLU A 283 38.12 -39.04 -40.15
CA GLU A 283 36.74 -39.27 -39.69
C GLU A 283 36.65 -39.47 -38.17
N SER A 284 35.68 -38.86 -37.52
CA SER A 284 34.98 -39.50 -36.38
C SER A 284 33.58 -38.90 -36.20
N SER A 285 32.56 -39.75 -36.22
CA SER A 285 31.16 -39.38 -36.04
C SER A 285 30.73 -39.58 -34.59
N THR A 286 30.63 -38.50 -33.83
CA THR A 286 29.97 -38.49 -32.52
C THR A 286 28.59 -37.83 -32.62
N PRO A 287 27.50 -38.47 -32.15
CA PRO A 287 26.21 -37.80 -32.06
C PRO A 287 26.29 -36.74 -30.97
N GLN A 288 25.86 -35.51 -31.29
CA GLN A 288 25.68 -34.46 -30.28
C GLN A 288 24.66 -34.93 -29.23
N PRO A 289 24.89 -34.69 -27.93
CA PRO A 289 23.87 -34.88 -26.92
C PRO A 289 22.65 -34.03 -27.26
N GLN A 290 21.44 -34.62 -27.26
CA GLN A 290 20.23 -33.81 -27.26
C GLN A 290 20.23 -32.96 -25.98
N PRO A 291 19.90 -31.65 -26.05
CA PRO A 291 19.77 -30.85 -24.85
C PRO A 291 18.59 -31.40 -24.02
N ASP A 292 18.88 -31.83 -22.80
CA ASP A 292 17.85 -32.23 -21.85
C ASP A 292 16.79 -31.10 -21.72
N PRO A 293 15.48 -31.41 -21.72
CA PRO A 293 14.47 -30.41 -21.53
C PRO A 293 14.62 -29.77 -20.14
N LYS A 294 15.14 -28.54 -20.09
CA LYS A 294 15.28 -27.74 -18.86
C LYS A 294 13.94 -27.80 -18.09
N PRO A 295 13.93 -28.15 -16.79
CA PRO A 295 12.69 -28.42 -16.06
C PRO A 295 11.79 -27.18 -16.04
N GLU A 296 10.62 -27.30 -16.68
CA GLU A 296 9.68 -26.19 -16.83
C GLU A 296 9.17 -25.75 -15.44
N ASN A 297 9.53 -24.53 -15.04
CA ASN A 297 9.13 -23.98 -13.75
C ASN A 297 7.59 -23.94 -13.64
N PRO A 298 6.98 -24.48 -12.57
CA PRO A 298 5.54 -24.65 -12.49
C PRO A 298 4.83 -23.28 -12.51
N PRO A 299 3.76 -23.13 -13.32
CA PRO A 299 3.14 -21.84 -13.60
C PRO A 299 2.58 -21.18 -12.34
N MET A 300 2.87 -19.89 -12.14
CA MET A 300 2.48 -19.19 -10.93
C MET A 300 0.97 -18.95 -10.88
N VAL A 301 0.35 -19.50 -9.84
CA VAL A 301 -1.08 -19.32 -9.54
C VAL A 301 -1.24 -18.25 -8.46
N TYR A 302 -1.94 -17.17 -8.80
CA TYR A 302 -2.38 -16.17 -7.82
C TYR A 302 -3.91 -16.03 -7.83
N TYR A 303 -4.46 -15.37 -6.81
CA TYR A 303 -5.91 -15.20 -6.62
C TYR A 303 -6.19 -13.71 -6.45
N SER A 304 -6.67 -13.04 -7.49
CA SER A 304 -6.70 -11.57 -7.56
C SER A 304 -7.58 -10.90 -6.50
N ALA A 305 -8.59 -11.61 -5.95
CA ALA A 305 -9.45 -11.09 -4.88
C ALA A 305 -8.91 -11.33 -3.46
N ALA A 306 -7.96 -12.25 -3.26
CA ALA A 306 -7.45 -12.57 -1.92
C ALA A 306 -6.60 -11.42 -1.34
N GLY A 307 -6.45 -11.39 -0.01
CA GLY A 307 -5.62 -10.43 0.71
C GLY A 307 -6.08 -8.97 0.54
N SER A 308 -5.17 -8.04 0.83
CA SER A 308 -5.46 -6.59 0.81
C SER A 308 -5.54 -6.05 -0.63
N GLY A 309 -4.47 -6.24 -1.42
CA GLY A 309 -4.33 -5.63 -2.75
C GLY A 309 -3.53 -4.30 -2.74
N VAL A 310 -3.24 -3.72 -1.56
CA VAL A 310 -2.46 -2.48 -1.44
C VAL A 310 -1.02 -2.64 -1.95
N ALA A 311 -0.35 -3.73 -1.58
CA ALA A 311 1.04 -3.97 -1.99
C ALA A 311 1.14 -4.18 -3.50
N GLU A 312 0.15 -4.87 -4.07
CA GLU A 312 -0.01 -5.13 -5.49
C GLU A 312 -0.34 -3.85 -6.26
N VAL A 313 -1.19 -2.95 -5.72
CA VAL A 313 -1.43 -1.61 -6.29
C VAL A 313 -0.16 -0.75 -6.28
N ARG A 314 0.63 -0.79 -5.19
CA ARG A 314 1.94 -0.12 -5.12
C ARG A 314 2.89 -0.66 -6.19
N VAL A 315 3.05 -1.98 -6.30
CA VAL A 315 3.86 -2.63 -7.34
C VAL A 315 3.41 -2.24 -8.75
N ILE A 316 2.09 -2.18 -9.00
CA ILE A 316 1.58 -1.67 -10.27
C ILE A 316 2.05 -0.23 -10.47
N LEU A 317 1.74 0.69 -9.56
CA LEU A 317 2.05 2.12 -9.70
C LEU A 317 3.55 2.43 -9.81
N SER A 318 4.43 1.63 -9.19
CA SER A 318 5.89 1.73 -9.33
C SER A 318 6.40 1.52 -10.76
N GLY A 319 5.74 0.68 -11.58
CA GLY A 319 6.12 0.50 -12.98
C GLY A 319 5.62 -0.79 -13.65
N PHE A 320 5.26 -1.80 -12.87
CA PHE A 320 4.86 -3.11 -13.37
C PHE A 320 3.40 -3.14 -13.83
N VAL A 321 3.03 -4.10 -14.69
CA VAL A 321 1.65 -4.29 -15.16
C VAL A 321 1.18 -5.71 -14.86
N LEU A 322 0.23 -5.83 -13.92
CA LEU A 322 -0.43 -7.09 -13.59
C LEU A 322 -1.75 -7.22 -14.35
N HIS A 323 -1.73 -7.97 -15.45
CA HIS A 323 -2.91 -8.21 -16.29
C HIS A 323 -4.00 -8.95 -15.51
N GLY A 324 -5.26 -8.49 -15.66
CA GLY A 324 -6.43 -9.05 -14.99
C GLY A 324 -6.69 -8.54 -13.57
N PHE A 325 -5.67 -8.07 -12.84
CA PHE A 325 -5.78 -7.68 -11.42
C PHE A 325 -6.76 -6.52 -11.20
N LEU A 326 -6.58 -5.40 -11.90
CA LEU A 326 -7.45 -4.20 -11.82
C LEU A 326 -8.69 -4.29 -12.72
N GLY A 327 -9.39 -5.43 -12.72
CA GLY A 327 -10.52 -5.74 -13.59
C GLY A 327 -11.90 -5.52 -12.95
N ALA A 328 -12.94 -5.39 -13.77
CA ALA A 328 -14.33 -5.35 -13.29
C ALA A 328 -14.77 -6.67 -12.63
N ARG A 329 -14.30 -7.82 -13.12
CA ARG A 329 -14.58 -9.14 -12.52
C ARG A 329 -13.94 -9.29 -11.14
N THR A 330 -12.71 -8.81 -10.96
CA THR A 330 -12.01 -8.88 -9.67
C THR A 330 -12.61 -7.90 -8.67
N LEU A 331 -13.01 -6.70 -9.11
CA LEU A 331 -13.80 -5.75 -8.31
C LEU A 331 -15.09 -6.38 -7.77
N MET A 332 -15.96 -6.90 -8.64
CA MET A 332 -17.27 -7.46 -8.21
C MET A 332 -17.12 -8.67 -7.29
N ILE A 333 -16.17 -9.57 -7.56
CA ILE A 333 -15.95 -10.75 -6.70
C ILE A 333 -15.32 -10.34 -5.36
N LYS A 334 -14.36 -9.40 -5.35
CA LYS A 334 -13.75 -8.90 -4.12
C LYS A 334 -14.74 -8.13 -3.25
N LEU A 335 -15.67 -7.39 -3.84
CA LEU A 335 -16.75 -6.68 -3.14
C LEU A 335 -17.58 -7.62 -2.27
N VAL A 336 -18.18 -8.65 -2.89
CA VAL A 336 -19.06 -9.60 -2.19
C VAL A 336 -18.27 -10.50 -1.24
N ALA A 337 -17.10 -10.98 -1.66
CA ALA A 337 -16.25 -11.80 -0.80
C ALA A 337 -15.71 -11.01 0.41
N LEU A 338 -15.55 -9.68 0.31
CA LEU A 338 -15.14 -8.83 1.44
C LEU A 338 -16.26 -8.68 2.47
N ILE A 339 -17.50 -8.42 2.02
CA ILE A 339 -18.67 -8.33 2.90
C ILE A 339 -18.79 -9.60 3.74
N LEU A 340 -18.74 -10.78 3.10
CA LEU A 340 -18.79 -12.08 3.79
C LEU A 340 -17.57 -12.33 4.68
N SER A 341 -16.38 -11.92 4.24
CA SER A 341 -15.11 -12.07 4.98
C SER A 341 -15.13 -11.29 6.30
N VAL A 342 -15.57 -10.04 6.30
CA VAL A 342 -15.65 -9.20 7.50
C VAL A 342 -16.85 -9.57 8.37
N ALA A 343 -18.03 -9.81 7.77
CA ALA A 343 -19.23 -10.24 8.50
C ALA A 343 -19.02 -11.53 9.30
N SER A 344 -18.14 -12.44 8.84
CA SER A 344 -17.73 -13.64 9.58
C SER A 344 -17.20 -13.36 11.00
N GLY A 345 -16.75 -12.13 11.31
CA GLY A 345 -16.15 -11.79 12.60
C GLY A 345 -14.70 -12.26 12.80
N MET A 346 -14.07 -12.81 11.76
CA MET A 346 -12.61 -12.92 11.71
C MET A 346 -11.95 -11.54 11.93
N SER A 347 -10.78 -11.52 12.56
CA SER A 347 -10.06 -10.27 12.86
C SER A 347 -9.42 -9.68 11.59
N LEU A 348 -10.26 -9.02 10.78
CA LEU A 348 -10.00 -8.49 9.44
C LEU A 348 -10.63 -7.10 9.30
N GLY A 349 -10.05 -6.24 8.45
CA GLY A 349 -10.59 -4.92 8.11
C GLY A 349 -10.89 -4.76 6.62
N LYS A 350 -11.72 -3.78 6.26
CA LYS A 350 -12.15 -3.48 4.87
C LYS A 350 -11.29 -2.44 4.16
N GLU A 351 -10.54 -1.62 4.90
CA GLU A 351 -9.86 -0.43 4.35
C GLU A 351 -8.78 -0.75 3.30
N GLY A 352 -7.99 -1.81 3.52
CA GLY A 352 -6.97 -2.25 2.55
C GLY A 352 -7.59 -2.68 1.21
N PRO A 353 -8.58 -3.61 1.24
CA PRO A 353 -9.43 -3.91 0.11
C PRO A 353 -10.12 -2.69 -0.54
N TYR A 354 -10.54 -1.66 0.21
CA TYR A 354 -11.08 -0.42 -0.37
C TYR A 354 -10.07 0.29 -1.29
N VAL A 355 -8.78 0.36 -0.92
CA VAL A 355 -7.73 0.93 -1.79
C VAL A 355 -7.63 0.19 -3.13
N HIS A 356 -7.66 -1.15 -3.09
CA HIS A 356 -7.59 -1.96 -4.30
C HIS A 356 -8.86 -1.84 -5.16
N MET A 357 -10.04 -1.90 -4.54
CA MET A 357 -11.29 -1.78 -5.28
C MET A 357 -11.46 -0.37 -5.89
N ALA A 358 -11.00 0.67 -5.20
CA ALA A 358 -10.92 2.02 -5.76
C ALA A 358 -9.92 2.13 -6.93
N ALA A 359 -8.75 1.47 -6.84
CA ALA A 359 -7.82 1.36 -7.95
C ALA A 359 -8.43 0.63 -9.18
N CYS A 360 -9.26 -0.39 -8.97
CA CYS A 360 -10.05 -1.02 -10.03
C CYS A 360 -11.05 -0.03 -10.66
N VAL A 361 -11.82 0.71 -9.85
CA VAL A 361 -12.76 1.74 -10.34
C VAL A 361 -12.02 2.78 -11.19
N GLY A 362 -10.87 3.29 -10.73
CA GLY A 362 -10.03 4.21 -11.50
C GLY A 362 -9.58 3.64 -12.84
N ASN A 363 -9.07 2.40 -12.87
CA ASN A 363 -8.65 1.75 -14.11
C ASN A 363 -9.81 1.48 -15.10
N ILE A 364 -10.99 1.14 -14.59
CA ILE A 364 -12.20 0.96 -15.40
C ILE A 364 -12.62 2.29 -16.01
N LEU A 365 -12.65 3.37 -15.22
CA LEU A 365 -13.07 4.70 -15.67
C LEU A 365 -12.09 5.35 -16.65
N CYS A 366 -10.79 5.03 -16.62
CA CYS A 366 -9.83 5.48 -17.63
C CYS A 366 -10.27 5.16 -19.07
N ARG A 367 -11.01 4.05 -19.27
CA ARG A 367 -11.53 3.62 -20.58
C ARG A 367 -12.54 4.59 -21.20
N LEU A 368 -13.19 5.44 -20.39
CA LEU A 368 -14.11 6.48 -20.86
C LEU A 368 -13.39 7.56 -21.70
N PHE A 369 -12.09 7.75 -21.50
CA PHE A 369 -11.30 8.78 -22.17
C PHE A 369 -10.03 8.16 -22.77
N SER A 370 -9.98 8.02 -24.09
CA SER A 370 -8.84 7.44 -24.83
C SER A 370 -7.47 8.05 -24.46
N LYS A 371 -7.42 9.31 -24.00
CA LYS A 371 -6.25 9.98 -23.41
C LYS A 371 -5.63 9.25 -22.21
N TYR A 372 -6.47 8.67 -21.36
CA TYR A 372 -6.08 7.96 -20.13
C TYR A 372 -6.02 6.44 -20.32
N ASP A 373 -6.61 5.92 -21.41
CA ASP A 373 -6.54 4.50 -21.75
C ASP A 373 -5.35 4.16 -22.65
N ARG A 374 -4.94 5.06 -23.56
CA ARG A 374 -3.81 4.82 -24.50
C ARG A 374 -2.45 5.30 -23.99
N ASN A 375 -2.33 5.67 -22.73
CA ASN A 375 -1.11 6.17 -22.11
C ASN A 375 -1.06 5.68 -20.66
N ASP A 376 -0.20 4.72 -20.35
CA ASP A 376 -0.21 4.05 -19.05
C ASP A 376 0.32 5.00 -17.95
N GLY A 377 1.24 5.92 -18.26
CA GLY A 377 1.65 7.01 -17.38
C GLY A 377 0.48 7.89 -16.93
N LYS A 378 -0.44 8.26 -17.84
CA LYS A 378 -1.67 9.00 -17.51
C LYS A 378 -2.70 8.12 -16.81
N ARG A 379 -2.82 6.83 -17.18
CA ARG A 379 -3.64 5.84 -16.47
C ARG A 379 -3.25 5.77 -14.99
N ARG A 380 -1.94 5.76 -14.69
CA ARG A 380 -1.36 5.70 -13.35
C ARG A 380 -1.66 6.94 -12.50
N GLU A 381 -1.64 8.14 -13.07
CA GLU A 381 -2.09 9.36 -12.38
C GLU A 381 -3.51 9.21 -11.80
N VAL A 382 -4.41 8.55 -12.54
CA VAL A 382 -5.81 8.35 -12.15
C VAL A 382 -5.97 7.18 -11.18
N ILE A 383 -5.25 6.08 -11.38
CA ILE A 383 -5.27 4.92 -10.46
C ILE A 383 -4.74 5.34 -9.08
N SER A 384 -3.66 6.13 -9.02
CA SER A 384 -3.16 6.73 -7.77
C SER A 384 -4.20 7.66 -7.13
N ALA A 385 -4.83 8.53 -7.92
CA ALA A 385 -5.90 9.41 -7.43
C ALA A 385 -7.14 8.66 -6.88
N ALA A 386 -7.45 7.50 -7.45
CA ALA A 386 -8.55 6.65 -6.98
C ALA A 386 -8.15 5.84 -5.75
N ALA A 387 -6.93 5.28 -5.69
CA ALA A 387 -6.40 4.59 -4.50
C ALA A 387 -6.40 5.51 -3.26
N ALA A 388 -5.92 6.74 -3.42
CA ALA A 388 -5.98 7.79 -2.40
C ALA A 388 -7.43 8.11 -1.97
N ALA A 389 -8.38 8.16 -2.91
CA ALA A 389 -9.80 8.35 -2.60
C ALA A 389 -10.42 7.14 -1.85
N GLY A 390 -9.93 5.92 -2.10
CA GLY A 390 -10.30 4.73 -1.32
C GLY A 390 -9.92 4.86 0.16
N VAL A 391 -8.74 5.40 0.46
CA VAL A 391 -8.29 5.69 1.83
C VAL A 391 -9.02 6.88 2.44
N ALA A 392 -9.28 7.93 1.65
CA ALA A 392 -10.09 9.08 2.07
C ALA A 392 -11.54 8.70 2.45
N VAL A 393 -12.09 7.65 1.82
CA VAL A 393 -13.41 7.10 2.14
C VAL A 393 -13.36 6.15 3.33
N ALA A 394 -12.37 5.23 3.37
CA ALA A 394 -12.14 4.30 4.48
C ALA A 394 -12.08 4.98 5.86
N PHE A 395 -11.35 6.10 5.95
CA PHE A 395 -11.14 6.83 7.20
C PHE A 395 -11.84 8.20 7.23
N GLY A 396 -12.71 8.51 6.24
CA GLY A 396 -13.36 9.81 6.07
C GLY A 396 -12.43 11.03 6.00
N ALA A 397 -11.11 10.82 5.83
CA ALA A 397 -10.06 11.81 5.99
C ALA A 397 -9.44 12.18 4.63
N PRO A 398 -9.97 13.18 3.89
CA PRO A 398 -9.53 13.47 2.53
C PRO A 398 -8.08 13.93 2.43
N LEU A 399 -7.55 14.65 3.42
CA LEU A 399 -6.13 15.01 3.49
C LEU A 399 -5.24 13.79 3.78
N GLY A 400 -5.66 12.93 4.72
CA GLY A 400 -4.95 11.69 5.05
C GLY A 400 -4.84 10.74 3.85
N GLY A 401 -5.91 10.61 3.05
CA GLY A 401 -5.88 9.85 1.80
C GLY A 401 -4.91 10.41 0.75
N VAL A 402 -4.73 11.74 0.67
CA VAL A 402 -3.72 12.36 -0.23
C VAL A 402 -2.29 12.11 0.28
N LEU A 403 -2.06 12.24 1.59
CA LEU A 403 -0.75 11.99 2.20
C LEU A 403 -0.35 10.52 2.08
N PHE A 404 -1.24 9.58 2.37
CA PHE A 404 -1.01 8.16 2.10
C PHE A 404 -0.75 7.88 0.60
N GLY A 405 -1.46 8.59 -0.28
CA GLY A 405 -1.24 8.56 -1.74
C GLY A 405 0.16 9.01 -2.18
N LEU A 406 0.77 9.93 -1.43
CA LEU A 406 2.13 10.46 -1.60
C LEU A 406 3.21 9.54 -0.98
N GLU A 407 2.96 9.05 0.24
CA GLU A 407 3.97 8.39 1.08
C GLU A 407 4.12 6.90 0.77
N GLU A 408 3.00 6.17 0.66
CA GLU A 408 2.99 4.70 0.54
C GLU A 408 2.67 4.19 -0.86
N VAL A 409 1.96 4.98 -1.67
CA VAL A 409 1.33 4.51 -2.92
C VAL A 409 2.07 4.94 -4.19
N SER A 410 2.74 6.10 -4.19
CA SER A 410 3.27 6.72 -5.42
C SER A 410 4.69 7.28 -5.23
N TYR A 411 5.70 6.70 -5.88
CA TYR A 411 7.09 7.19 -5.79
C TYR A 411 7.29 8.60 -6.39
N PHE A 412 6.50 8.97 -7.40
CA PHE A 412 6.54 10.28 -8.04
C PHE A 412 5.14 10.82 -8.27
N PHE A 413 4.89 12.06 -7.83
CA PHE A 413 3.54 12.63 -7.78
C PHE A 413 3.53 14.10 -8.24
N PRO A 414 3.20 14.36 -9.52
CA PRO A 414 3.16 15.72 -10.06
C PRO A 414 2.15 16.60 -9.31
N ALA A 415 2.48 17.87 -9.04
CA ALA A 415 1.57 18.80 -8.37
C ALA A 415 0.20 18.95 -9.07
N LYS A 416 0.15 18.81 -10.40
CA LYS A 416 -1.11 18.78 -11.18
C LYS A 416 -1.95 17.53 -10.93
N THR A 417 -1.33 16.42 -10.53
CA THR A 417 -2.00 15.20 -10.06
C THR A 417 -2.45 15.41 -8.61
N LEU A 418 -1.62 15.98 -7.74
CA LEU A 418 -1.96 16.29 -6.34
C LEU A 418 -3.27 17.06 -6.19
N PHE A 419 -3.48 18.16 -6.93
CA PHE A 419 -4.74 18.90 -6.86
C PHE A 419 -5.96 18.11 -7.40
N ARG A 420 -5.76 17.25 -8.41
CA ARG A 420 -6.82 16.33 -8.91
C ARG A 420 -7.14 15.22 -7.90
N THR A 421 -6.14 14.69 -7.21
CA THR A 421 -6.30 13.67 -6.18
C THR A 421 -6.98 14.25 -4.94
N PHE A 422 -6.59 15.44 -4.47
CA PHE A 422 -7.28 16.12 -3.37
C PHE A 422 -8.76 16.37 -3.69
N PHE A 423 -9.06 16.82 -4.93
CA PHE A 423 -10.43 16.96 -5.41
C PHE A 423 -11.18 15.62 -5.49
N CYS A 424 -10.54 14.54 -5.97
CA CYS A 424 -11.07 13.18 -5.96
C CYS A 424 -11.47 12.74 -4.54
N CYS A 425 -10.56 12.92 -3.56
CA CYS A 425 -10.79 12.62 -2.15
C CYS A 425 -11.93 13.45 -1.53
N ILE A 426 -12.02 14.75 -1.84
CA ILE A 426 -13.12 15.61 -1.39
C ILE A 426 -14.46 15.13 -1.95
N VAL A 427 -14.55 14.87 -3.26
CA VAL A 427 -15.79 14.40 -3.88
C VAL A 427 -16.21 13.05 -3.28
N ALA A 428 -15.26 12.16 -3.01
CA ALA A 428 -15.53 10.87 -2.38
C ALA A 428 -16.05 11.02 -0.93
N ALA A 429 -15.36 11.78 -0.08
CA ALA A 429 -15.75 12.00 1.31
C ALA A 429 -17.10 12.74 1.44
N LEU A 430 -17.36 13.75 0.59
CA LEU A 430 -18.65 14.44 0.55
C LEU A 430 -19.77 13.52 0.05
N SER A 431 -19.52 12.70 -0.98
CA SER A 431 -20.51 11.73 -1.47
C SER A 431 -20.87 10.71 -0.39
N LEU A 432 -19.89 10.20 0.37
CA LEU A 432 -20.15 9.31 1.52
C LEU A 432 -20.98 10.02 2.61
N LYS A 433 -20.69 11.30 2.89
CA LYS A 433 -21.46 12.11 3.84
C LYS A 433 -22.94 12.23 3.45
N PHE A 434 -23.23 12.45 2.17
CA PHE A 434 -24.62 12.53 1.68
C PHE A 434 -25.32 11.18 1.65
N LEU A 435 -24.58 10.08 1.47
CA LEU A 435 -25.11 8.71 1.53
C LEU A 435 -25.38 8.23 2.98
N ASN A 436 -24.71 8.80 3.98
CA ASN A 436 -24.95 8.59 5.41
C ASN A 436 -25.07 7.09 5.83
N PRO A 437 -24.06 6.22 5.56
CA PRO A 437 -24.14 4.78 5.81
C PRO A 437 -24.45 4.41 7.27
N TYR A 438 -24.04 5.25 8.23
CA TYR A 438 -24.20 5.03 9.67
C TYR A 438 -25.46 5.68 10.26
N GLY A 439 -26.26 6.42 9.47
CA GLY A 439 -27.43 7.18 9.94
C GLY A 439 -27.12 8.45 10.73
N THR A 440 -25.96 8.53 11.40
CA THR A 440 -25.55 9.61 12.31
C THR A 440 -25.24 10.98 11.66
N HIS A 441 -25.31 11.10 10.34
CA HIS A 441 -24.89 12.26 9.54
C HIS A 441 -23.39 12.64 9.67
N LYS A 442 -22.60 11.83 10.38
CA LYS A 442 -21.14 11.95 10.50
C LYS A 442 -20.45 11.34 9.27
N ILE A 443 -19.24 11.82 8.99
CA ILE A 443 -18.39 11.31 7.88
C ILE A 443 -17.61 10.04 8.22
N VAL A 444 -17.49 9.73 9.51
CA VAL A 444 -16.77 8.59 10.07
C VAL A 444 -17.56 8.00 11.22
N LEU A 445 -17.34 6.72 11.50
CA LEU A 445 -17.77 6.09 12.74
C LEU A 445 -17.03 6.69 13.96
N PHE A 446 -15.78 7.12 13.78
CA PHE A 446 -14.83 7.48 14.83
C PHE A 446 -14.77 8.97 15.21
N GLU A 447 -15.90 9.70 15.24
CA GLU A 447 -15.89 11.09 15.73
C GLU A 447 -16.02 11.15 17.26
N VAL A 448 -14.87 11.03 17.93
CA VAL A 448 -14.69 11.33 19.36
C VAL A 448 -14.40 12.82 19.56
N ARG A 449 -14.95 13.41 20.62
CA ARG A 449 -14.62 14.77 21.08
C ARG A 449 -14.16 14.71 22.52
N TYR A 450 -12.94 15.19 22.78
CA TYR A 450 -12.45 15.43 24.13
C TYR A 450 -12.82 16.87 24.54
N LEU A 451 -13.20 17.05 25.80
CA LEU A 451 -13.59 18.35 26.38
C LEU A 451 -12.51 18.93 27.30
N VAL A 452 -11.40 18.21 27.46
CA VAL A 452 -10.27 18.53 28.34
C VAL A 452 -8.99 18.42 27.52
N ASP A 453 -8.10 19.41 27.65
CA ASP A 453 -6.77 19.39 27.03
C ASP A 453 -5.78 18.54 27.86
N TRP A 454 -4.70 18.10 27.21
CA TRP A 454 -3.67 17.27 27.83
C TRP A 454 -2.70 18.10 28.70
N GLU A 455 -2.18 17.48 29.76
CA GLU A 455 -1.26 18.12 30.70
C GLU A 455 0.21 17.72 30.48
N TYR A 456 1.14 18.59 30.84
CA TYR A 456 2.57 18.40 30.50
C TYR A 456 3.20 17.11 31.06
N PHE A 457 2.66 16.56 32.15
CA PHE A 457 3.15 15.29 32.72
C PHE A 457 2.74 14.07 31.86
N GLU A 458 1.63 14.16 31.13
CA GLU A 458 1.09 13.06 30.30
C GLU A 458 1.97 12.77 29.07
N LEU A 459 2.81 13.74 28.67
CA LEU A 459 3.79 13.56 27.60
C LEU A 459 4.76 12.39 27.87
N GLY A 460 5.10 12.12 29.13
CA GLY A 460 5.88 10.94 29.51
C GLY A 460 5.15 9.64 29.19
N SER A 461 3.85 9.60 29.49
CA SER A 461 2.95 8.48 29.17
C SER A 461 2.80 8.30 27.66
N PHE A 462 2.66 9.38 26.87
CA PHE A 462 2.60 9.30 25.40
C PHE A 462 3.89 8.74 24.79
N ILE A 463 5.08 9.12 25.30
CA ILE A 463 6.36 8.54 24.89
C ILE A 463 6.41 7.04 25.21
N PHE A 464 5.96 6.64 26.41
CA PHE A 464 5.90 5.24 26.84
C PHE A 464 4.96 4.40 25.95
N VAL A 465 3.77 4.91 25.63
CA VAL A 465 2.83 4.30 24.66
C VAL A 465 3.49 4.12 23.29
N GLY A 466 4.24 5.11 22.80
CA GLY A 466 4.99 5.02 21.54
C GLY A 466 6.06 3.93 21.54
N ILE A 467 6.82 3.80 22.63
CA ILE A 467 7.87 2.77 22.80
C ILE A 467 7.26 1.37 22.80
N ILE A 468 6.20 1.13 23.59
CA ILE A 468 5.54 -0.18 23.64
C ILE A 468 4.85 -0.49 22.31
N GLY A 469 4.20 0.48 21.68
CA GLY A 469 3.58 0.32 20.37
C GLY A 469 4.59 -0.10 19.28
N GLY A 470 5.77 0.52 19.26
CA GLY A 470 6.87 0.12 18.38
C GLY A 470 7.38 -1.30 18.66
N ALA A 471 7.57 -1.65 19.93
CA ALA A 471 8.03 -2.98 20.34
C ALA A 471 7.02 -4.09 20.00
N LEU A 472 5.74 -3.88 20.30
CA LEU A 472 4.66 -4.82 19.95
C LEU A 472 4.43 -4.89 18.44
N GLY A 473 4.57 -3.78 17.70
CA GLY A 473 4.53 -3.79 16.23
C GLY A 473 5.65 -4.64 15.62
N ALA A 474 6.88 -4.50 16.10
CA ALA A 474 8.01 -5.34 15.69
C ALA A 474 7.80 -6.83 16.04
N LEU A 475 7.28 -7.11 17.23
CA LEU A 475 6.92 -8.46 17.67
C LEU A 475 5.81 -9.06 16.77
N PHE A 476 4.77 -8.30 16.45
CA PHE A 476 3.66 -8.69 15.61
C PHE A 476 4.11 -9.03 14.17
N ILE A 477 5.00 -8.22 13.59
CA ILE A 477 5.59 -8.49 12.26
C ILE A 477 6.41 -9.78 12.30
N LYS A 478 7.23 -9.99 13.35
CA LYS A 478 8.03 -11.20 13.52
C LYS A 478 7.17 -12.45 13.72
N ALA A 479 6.10 -12.35 14.52
CA ALA A 479 5.14 -13.41 14.77
C ALA A 479 4.35 -13.78 13.50
N SER A 480 3.83 -12.79 12.77
CA SER A 480 3.11 -12.99 11.50
C SER A 480 4.00 -13.64 10.44
N LYS A 481 5.28 -13.24 10.34
CA LYS A 481 6.26 -13.87 9.47
C LYS A 481 6.53 -15.33 9.88
N TYR A 482 6.74 -15.59 11.17
CA TYR A 482 6.97 -16.94 11.69
C TYR A 482 5.77 -17.86 11.46
N TRP A 483 4.55 -17.38 11.72
CA TRP A 483 3.30 -18.11 11.45
C TRP A 483 3.18 -18.48 9.97
N ALA A 484 3.40 -17.53 9.07
CA ALA A 484 3.38 -17.76 7.63
C ALA A 484 4.48 -18.72 7.15
N GLN A 485 5.66 -18.75 7.80
CA GLN A 485 6.77 -19.64 7.43
C GLN A 485 6.66 -21.06 8.02
N SER A 486 5.98 -21.22 9.17
CA SER A 486 5.79 -22.51 9.84
C SER A 486 4.49 -23.19 9.42
N PHE A 487 3.33 -22.54 9.64
CA PHE A 487 2.01 -23.16 9.46
C PHE A 487 1.68 -23.42 7.98
N ARG A 488 1.91 -22.43 7.10
CA ARG A 488 1.61 -22.54 5.66
C ARG A 488 2.62 -23.42 4.88
N ARG A 489 3.68 -23.90 5.53
CA ARG A 489 4.64 -24.86 4.95
C ARG A 489 4.12 -26.30 4.98
N ILE A 490 3.14 -26.60 5.83
CA ILE A 490 2.50 -27.90 5.96
C ILE A 490 1.77 -28.25 4.64
N GLN A 491 2.10 -29.40 4.05
CA GLN A 491 1.64 -29.78 2.71
C GLN A 491 0.11 -29.85 2.58
N LEU A 492 -0.59 -30.29 3.63
CA LEU A 492 -2.06 -30.36 3.66
C LEU A 492 -2.70 -28.98 3.48
N ILE A 493 -2.20 -27.98 4.20
CA ILE A 493 -2.67 -26.58 4.14
C ILE A 493 -2.34 -25.98 2.77
N LYS A 494 -1.11 -26.19 2.26
CA LYS A 494 -0.70 -25.74 0.92
C LYS A 494 -1.58 -26.32 -0.20
N LYS A 495 -2.10 -27.54 -0.04
CA LYS A 495 -3.00 -28.22 -0.98
C LYS A 495 -4.48 -27.78 -0.82
N HIS A 496 -4.92 -27.48 0.40
CA HIS A 496 -6.32 -27.19 0.72
C HIS A 496 -6.49 -25.84 1.47
N PRO A 497 -6.44 -24.69 0.78
CA PRO A 497 -6.56 -23.37 1.42
C PRO A 497 -7.92 -23.10 2.10
N LEU A 498 -8.97 -23.84 1.74
CA LEU A 498 -10.25 -23.81 2.47
C LEU A 498 -10.12 -24.34 3.91
N LEU A 499 -9.24 -25.32 4.15
CA LEU A 499 -8.98 -25.89 5.47
C LEU A 499 -8.25 -24.89 6.38
N GLU A 500 -7.38 -24.04 5.82
CA GLU A 500 -6.74 -22.93 6.56
C GLU A 500 -7.81 -21.96 7.09
N VAL A 501 -8.71 -21.49 6.22
CA VAL A 501 -9.78 -20.54 6.60
C VAL A 501 -10.78 -21.20 7.56
N LEU A 502 -11.12 -22.47 7.37
CA LEU A 502 -11.98 -23.22 8.29
C LEU A 502 -11.40 -23.23 9.72
N LEU A 503 -10.12 -23.59 9.87
CA LEU A 503 -9.46 -23.65 11.18
C LEU A 503 -9.34 -22.27 11.83
N VAL A 504 -8.95 -21.24 11.06
CA VAL A 504 -8.85 -19.87 11.58
C VAL A 504 -10.21 -19.30 11.98
N ALA A 505 -11.27 -19.54 11.19
CA ALA A 505 -12.63 -19.14 11.54
C ALA A 505 -13.15 -19.90 12.78
N MET A 506 -12.86 -21.20 12.91
CA MET A 506 -13.21 -22.01 14.08
C MET A 506 -12.54 -21.48 15.36
N VAL A 507 -11.23 -21.22 15.32
CA VAL A 507 -10.49 -20.64 16.45
C VAL A 507 -11.00 -19.23 16.77
N THR A 508 -11.30 -18.41 15.76
CA THR A 508 -11.89 -17.08 15.95
C THR A 508 -13.24 -17.17 16.68
N GLY A 509 -14.18 -17.98 16.19
CA GLY A 509 -15.50 -18.09 16.81
C GLY A 509 -15.44 -18.64 18.24
N LEU A 510 -14.58 -19.64 18.48
CA LEU A 510 -14.36 -20.21 19.80
C LEU A 510 -13.73 -19.21 20.78
N MET A 511 -12.75 -18.40 20.38
CA MET A 511 -12.09 -17.43 21.26
C MET A 511 -12.87 -16.12 21.42
N SER A 512 -13.64 -15.71 20.41
CA SER A 512 -14.37 -14.44 20.44
C SER A 512 -15.75 -14.51 21.10
N TYR A 513 -16.41 -15.67 21.17
CA TYR A 513 -17.76 -15.75 21.74
C TYR A 513 -17.80 -15.52 23.26
N TRP A 514 -16.78 -15.98 24.00
CA TRP A 514 -16.75 -15.96 25.46
C TRP A 514 -16.30 -14.63 26.09
N ASN A 515 -15.89 -13.64 25.30
CA ASN A 515 -15.46 -12.33 25.80
C ASN A 515 -16.18 -11.24 25.01
N ALA A 516 -16.91 -10.36 25.73
CA ALA A 516 -17.80 -9.38 25.13
C ALA A 516 -17.05 -8.42 24.19
N LEU A 517 -15.88 -7.92 24.61
CA LEU A 517 -15.04 -7.04 23.80
C LEU A 517 -14.59 -7.74 22.51
N THR A 518 -14.19 -9.00 22.57
CA THR A 518 -13.64 -9.69 21.39
C THR A 518 -14.72 -10.18 20.41
N LYS A 519 -15.95 -10.37 20.88
CA LYS A 519 -17.14 -10.68 20.09
C LYS A 519 -17.53 -9.57 19.10
N LEU A 520 -17.35 -8.30 19.48
CA LEU A 520 -17.73 -7.12 18.69
C LEU A 520 -17.00 -7.04 17.33
N PRO A 521 -17.65 -6.42 16.30
CA PRO A 521 -17.01 -6.16 15.02
C PRO A 521 -15.80 -5.25 15.20
N VAL A 522 -14.77 -5.42 14.38
CA VAL A 522 -13.45 -4.82 14.62
C VAL A 522 -13.48 -3.29 14.60
N ALA A 523 -14.36 -2.69 13.79
CA ALA A 523 -14.56 -1.24 13.76
C ALA A 523 -15.30 -0.72 15.01
N GLU A 524 -16.30 -1.44 15.52
CA GLU A 524 -17.04 -1.04 16.73
C GLU A 524 -16.17 -1.17 17.99
N LEU A 525 -15.40 -2.26 18.11
CA LEU A 525 -14.43 -2.41 19.19
C LEU A 525 -13.39 -1.26 19.21
N LEU A 526 -12.99 -0.73 18.04
CA LEU A 526 -12.10 0.44 17.98
C LEU A 526 -12.80 1.72 18.48
N LEU A 527 -14.11 1.86 18.23
CA LEU A 527 -14.90 2.99 18.72
C LEU A 527 -15.05 2.93 20.25
N ASN A 528 -15.50 1.79 20.79
CA ASN A 528 -15.78 1.63 22.23
C ASN A 528 -14.51 1.75 23.09
N VAL A 529 -13.34 1.48 22.52
CA VAL A 529 -12.03 1.66 23.20
C VAL A 529 -11.55 3.11 23.15
N ALA A 530 -11.91 3.86 22.10
CA ALA A 530 -11.56 5.27 21.91
C ALA A 530 -12.58 6.26 22.49
N SER A 531 -13.78 5.81 22.88
CA SER A 531 -14.84 6.68 23.39
C SER A 531 -14.54 7.20 24.81
N PRO A 532 -14.94 8.46 25.11
CA PRO A 532 -14.85 9.02 26.45
C PRO A 532 -16.00 8.47 27.33
N CYS A 533 -15.80 8.45 28.64
CA CYS A 533 -16.78 7.93 29.60
C CYS A 533 -17.91 8.92 29.97
N GLU A 534 -18.11 9.98 29.19
CA GLU A 534 -18.99 11.09 29.54
C GLU A 534 -20.04 11.32 28.44
N GLY A 535 -21.28 10.93 28.73
CA GLY A 535 -22.43 11.05 27.84
C GLY A 535 -23.67 10.32 28.39
N SER A 536 -24.87 10.83 28.10
CA SER A 536 -26.13 10.30 28.65
C SER A 536 -26.91 9.41 27.67
N SER A 537 -26.26 8.89 26.64
CA SER A 537 -26.84 8.00 25.60
C SER A 537 -25.90 6.84 25.28
N ILE A 538 -25.30 6.26 26.32
CA ILE A 538 -24.25 5.23 26.25
C ILE A 538 -24.92 3.85 26.31
N ASP A 539 -24.73 3.07 25.24
CA ASP A 539 -25.21 1.68 25.08
C ASP A 539 -24.74 0.83 26.27
N TRP A 540 -25.53 -0.16 26.70
CA TRP A 540 -25.17 -1.04 27.82
C TRP A 540 -23.83 -1.78 27.61
N GLU A 541 -23.45 -2.01 26.35
CA GLU A 541 -22.20 -2.66 25.95
C GLU A 541 -20.97 -1.70 25.96
N GLU A 542 -21.18 -0.38 26.06
CA GLU A 542 -20.10 0.62 26.14
C GLU A 542 -19.68 0.92 27.59
N ARG A 543 -20.57 0.76 28.57
CA ARG A 543 -20.31 1.11 29.99
C ARG A 543 -19.21 0.27 30.63
N THR A 544 -18.94 -0.93 30.13
CA THR A 544 -17.97 -1.89 30.69
C THR A 544 -16.52 -1.38 30.71
N LEU A 545 -16.15 -0.37 29.91
CA LEU A 545 -14.81 0.20 29.86
C LEU A 545 -14.65 1.48 30.71
N CYS A 546 -15.63 1.80 31.55
CA CYS A 546 -15.70 3.06 32.28
C CYS A 546 -15.89 2.83 33.79
N PRO A 547 -14.81 2.84 34.60
CA PRO A 547 -14.89 2.65 36.05
C PRO A 547 -15.62 3.82 36.72
N GLY A 548 -16.60 3.52 37.57
CA GLY A 548 -17.22 4.47 38.50
C GLY A 548 -16.48 4.55 39.84
N ALA A 549 -15.72 3.52 40.22
CA ALA A 549 -14.91 3.49 41.44
C ALA A 549 -13.48 2.98 41.19
N ILE A 550 -12.54 3.30 42.10
CA ILE A 550 -11.11 2.93 42.00
C ILE A 550 -10.92 1.40 42.01
N ASP A 551 -11.73 0.68 42.78
CA ASP A 551 -11.72 -0.79 42.87
C ASP A 551 -12.19 -1.50 41.59
N GLU A 552 -12.87 -0.79 40.67
CA GLU A 552 -13.33 -1.32 39.39
C GLU A 552 -12.24 -1.26 38.30
N ILE A 553 -11.17 -0.49 38.52
CA ILE A 553 -10.09 -0.35 37.52
C ILE A 553 -9.28 -1.65 37.34
N PRO A 554 -8.87 -2.39 38.40
CA PRO A 554 -8.15 -3.65 38.25
C PRO A 554 -8.86 -4.76 37.43
N PRO A 555 -10.18 -5.06 37.60
CA PRO A 555 -10.85 -6.04 36.75
C PRO A 555 -10.99 -5.56 35.29
N ILE A 556 -11.29 -4.28 35.05
CA ILE A 556 -11.34 -3.72 33.68
C ILE A 556 -9.97 -3.84 32.98
N LEU A 557 -8.86 -3.57 33.70
CA LEU A 557 -7.50 -3.77 33.20
C LEU A 557 -7.23 -5.25 32.82
N PHE A 558 -7.75 -6.20 33.60
CA PHE A 558 -7.61 -7.63 33.29
C PHE A 558 -8.42 -8.03 32.03
N GLU A 559 -9.67 -7.57 31.90
CA GLU A 559 -10.49 -7.84 30.71
C GLU A 559 -9.88 -7.24 29.44
N LEU A 560 -9.39 -6.00 29.50
CA LEU A 560 -8.68 -5.34 28.40
C LEU A 560 -7.40 -6.10 28.02
N PHE A 561 -6.63 -6.59 29.01
CA PHE A 561 -5.42 -7.37 28.76
C PHE A 561 -5.73 -8.73 28.10
N VAL A 562 -6.79 -9.42 28.55
CA VAL A 562 -7.27 -10.65 27.90
C VAL A 562 -7.74 -10.37 26.47
N ALA A 563 -8.49 -9.28 26.25
CA ALA A 563 -8.92 -8.88 24.91
C ALA A 563 -7.74 -8.50 23.99
N LEU A 564 -6.71 -7.84 24.52
CA LEU A 564 -5.46 -7.52 23.81
C LEU A 564 -4.75 -8.80 23.35
N LEU A 565 -4.58 -9.79 24.25
CA LEU A 565 -3.96 -11.07 23.89
C LEU A 565 -4.78 -11.85 22.86
N ILE A 566 -6.10 -11.91 23.01
CA ILE A 566 -6.99 -12.60 22.06
C ILE A 566 -6.95 -11.93 20.68
N LYS A 567 -7.21 -10.62 20.57
CA LYS A 567 -7.19 -9.93 19.26
C LYS A 567 -5.77 -9.87 18.67
N GLY A 568 -4.72 -9.76 19.50
CA GLY A 568 -3.32 -9.86 19.07
C GLY A 568 -2.97 -11.22 18.48
N PHE A 569 -3.41 -12.32 19.09
CA PHE A 569 -3.25 -13.66 18.53
C PHE A 569 -4.09 -13.87 17.26
N LEU A 570 -5.38 -13.48 17.29
CA LEU A 570 -6.27 -13.64 16.15
C LEU A 570 -5.80 -12.87 14.91
N THR A 571 -5.28 -11.64 15.07
CA THR A 571 -4.72 -10.86 13.95
C THR A 571 -3.46 -11.47 13.33
N VAL A 572 -2.60 -12.12 14.14
CA VAL A 572 -1.42 -12.86 13.62
C VAL A 572 -1.85 -14.05 12.77
N ILE A 573 -2.87 -14.82 13.20
CA ILE A 573 -3.29 -16.03 12.46
C ILE A 573 -4.17 -15.72 11.25
N THR A 574 -4.97 -14.65 11.28
CA THR A 574 -5.82 -14.23 10.14
C THR A 574 -5.01 -13.56 9.03
N PHE A 575 -3.83 -12.99 9.31
CA PHE A 575 -3.10 -12.28 8.27
C PHE A 575 -2.57 -13.22 7.16
N GLY A 576 -2.94 -12.93 5.91
CA GLY A 576 -2.48 -13.65 4.72
C GLY A 576 -3.27 -14.92 4.34
N ILE A 577 -4.38 -15.22 5.02
CA ILE A 577 -5.32 -16.29 4.63
C ILE A 577 -5.97 -15.98 3.26
N LYS A 578 -6.60 -16.98 2.62
CA LYS A 578 -7.16 -16.85 1.25
C LYS A 578 -8.56 -16.22 1.16
N VAL A 579 -8.82 -15.15 1.90
CA VAL A 579 -10.00 -14.26 1.75
C VAL A 579 -9.57 -12.80 1.52
N PRO A 580 -10.46 -11.90 1.05
CA PRO A 580 -10.19 -10.46 1.06
C PRO A 580 -10.00 -9.97 2.50
N ALA A 581 -8.90 -9.27 2.76
CA ALA A 581 -8.42 -8.99 4.11
C ALA A 581 -7.53 -7.75 4.18
N GLY A 582 -7.95 -6.72 4.91
CA GLY A 582 -7.12 -5.59 5.33
C GLY A 582 -6.63 -5.75 6.78
N ILE A 583 -5.46 -5.17 7.09
CA ILE A 583 -4.81 -5.30 8.41
C ILE A 583 -4.93 -4.03 9.29
N TYR A 584 -5.22 -2.87 8.69
CA TYR A 584 -5.16 -1.56 9.36
C TYR A 584 -6.02 -1.48 10.63
N VAL A 585 -7.36 -1.55 10.51
CA VAL A 585 -8.27 -1.44 11.67
C VAL A 585 -8.04 -2.55 12.73
N PRO A 586 -7.80 -3.83 12.38
CA PRO A 586 -7.39 -4.82 13.38
C PRO A 586 -6.10 -4.49 14.13
N SER A 587 -5.10 -3.91 13.47
CA SER A 587 -3.87 -3.44 14.14
C SER A 587 -4.10 -2.19 14.99
N MET A 588 -5.00 -1.29 14.57
CA MET A 588 -5.44 -0.13 15.36
C MET A 588 -6.19 -0.55 16.62
N VAL A 589 -7.00 -1.62 16.58
CA VAL A 589 -7.64 -2.21 17.77
C VAL A 589 -6.61 -2.70 18.78
N VAL A 590 -5.57 -3.42 18.35
CA VAL A 590 -4.51 -3.89 19.25
C VAL A 590 -3.76 -2.71 19.88
N GLY A 591 -3.44 -1.67 19.09
CA GLY A 591 -2.83 -0.44 19.60
C GLY A 591 -3.75 0.36 20.54
N GLY A 592 -5.05 0.41 20.25
CA GLY A 592 -6.06 1.09 21.05
C GLY A 592 -6.29 0.41 22.40
N LEU A 593 -6.41 -0.92 22.42
CA LEU A 593 -6.52 -1.71 23.66
C LEU A 593 -5.29 -1.49 24.55
N MET A 594 -4.08 -1.51 23.97
CA MET A 594 -2.84 -1.18 24.68
C MET A 594 -2.86 0.26 25.22
N GLY A 595 -3.31 1.24 24.42
CA GLY A 595 -3.44 2.64 24.85
C GLY A 595 -4.42 2.82 26.01
N ARG A 596 -5.59 2.16 25.96
CA ARG A 596 -6.62 2.20 27.01
C ARG A 596 -6.15 1.52 28.30
N ILE A 597 -5.38 0.43 28.20
CA ILE A 597 -4.70 -0.20 29.35
C ILE A 597 -3.74 0.80 30.01
N VAL A 598 -2.86 1.46 29.25
CA VAL A 598 -1.94 2.46 29.81
C VAL A 598 -2.70 3.66 30.39
N GLY A 599 -3.78 4.11 29.73
CA GLY A 599 -4.65 5.17 30.24
C GLY A 599 -5.25 4.85 31.61
N HIS A 600 -5.85 3.66 31.78
CA HIS A 600 -6.38 3.23 33.07
C HIS A 600 -5.29 2.95 34.12
N MET A 601 -4.09 2.50 33.72
CA MET A 601 -2.95 2.39 34.64
C MET A 601 -2.50 3.76 35.17
N VAL A 602 -2.45 4.79 34.32
CA VAL A 602 -2.15 6.16 34.71
C VAL A 602 -3.27 6.74 35.59
N GLN A 603 -4.53 6.55 35.21
CA GLN A 603 -5.71 6.95 36.00
C GLN A 603 -5.67 6.35 37.42
N TRP A 604 -5.41 5.04 37.53
CA TRP A 604 -5.29 4.35 38.82
C TRP A 604 -4.12 4.86 39.65
N ALA A 605 -2.96 5.12 39.01
CA ALA A 605 -1.79 5.67 39.69
C ALA A 605 -1.99 7.12 40.19
N VAL A 606 -2.73 7.95 39.45
CA VAL A 606 -3.05 9.34 39.84
C VAL A 606 -4.05 9.36 41.00
N LEU A 607 -5.17 8.62 40.88
CA LEU A 607 -6.20 8.57 41.91
C LEU A 607 -5.63 8.05 43.24
N ARG A 608 -4.85 6.96 43.19
CA ARG A 608 -4.18 6.35 44.36
C ARG A 608 -3.05 7.19 44.97
N VAL A 609 -2.75 8.36 44.41
CA VAL A 609 -1.79 9.34 44.96
C VAL A 609 -2.51 10.59 45.52
N HIS A 610 -3.85 10.61 45.49
CA HIS A 610 -4.68 11.61 46.17
C HIS A 610 -5.47 11.06 47.38
N ASP A 611 -5.57 9.73 47.51
CA ASP A 611 -6.00 9.02 48.73
C ASP A 611 -4.83 8.80 49.73
#